data_AF-W2QWU5-F1
#
_entry.id   AF-W2QWU5-F1
#
_cell.length_a   1.000
_cell.length_b   1.000
_cell.length_c   1.000
_cell.angle_alpha   90.00
_cell.angle_beta   90.00
_cell.angle_gamma   90.00
#
_symmetry.space_group_name_H-M   'P 1'
#
loop_
_entity.id
_entity.type
_entity.pdbx_description
1 polymer ?
#
loop_
_entity_poly.entity_id
_entity_poly.type
_entity_poly.pdbx_seq_one_letter_code
_entity_poly.pdbx_strand_id
1 'polypeptide(L)'
;MSDEEGWIGFFFGKPGTELSATPPHLRLLLQFDQVLTRRLLDYHAAWLSEEMTPLSRARAVWIYALLARLDKPVHASVAATIRQILRRCWTLRSELEAPPEIQLKSLNILIVIAGDFFGQLHDLE
;
A
#
# COMPACT_ATOMS: atom_id res chain seq x y z
N MET A 1 10.28 -21.30 1.85
CA MET A 1 9.38 -20.21 2.24
C MET A 1 9.68 -19.07 1.29
N SER A 2 8.72 -18.61 0.50
CA SER A 2 8.93 -17.41 -0.32
C SER A 2 9.12 -16.23 0.62
N ASP A 3 10.06 -15.31 0.33
CA ASP A 3 10.26 -14.07 1.10
C ASP A 3 8.91 -13.35 1.37
N GLU A 4 7.99 -13.44 0.42
CA GLU A 4 6.66 -12.83 0.43
C GLU A 4 5.76 -13.32 1.59
N GLU A 5 5.78 -14.63 1.90
CA GLU A 5 5.01 -15.20 3.01
C GLU A 5 5.52 -14.72 4.38
N GLY A 6 6.84 -14.45 4.45
CA GLY A 6 7.47 -13.85 5.61
C GLY A 6 6.97 -12.42 5.83
N TRP A 7 6.90 -11.63 4.76
CA TRP A 7 6.41 -10.26 4.80
C TRP A 7 4.91 -10.16 5.14
N ILE A 8 4.08 -11.06 4.60
CA ILE A 8 2.65 -11.13 4.99
C ILE A 8 2.52 -11.33 6.51
N GLY A 9 3.25 -12.30 7.05
CA GLY A 9 3.23 -12.57 8.50
C GLY A 9 3.78 -11.41 9.31
N PHE A 10 4.81 -10.72 8.82
CA PHE A 10 5.37 -9.54 9.47
C PHE A 10 4.36 -8.37 9.52
N PHE A 11 3.69 -8.05 8.41
CA PHE A 11 2.78 -6.90 8.33
C PHE A 11 1.43 -7.14 8.97
N PHE A 12 0.86 -8.34 8.82
CA PHE A 12 -0.52 -8.63 9.18
C PHE A 12 -0.64 -9.63 10.34
N GLY A 13 0.48 -10.18 10.81
CA GLY A 13 0.50 -11.28 11.76
C GLY A 13 0.13 -12.61 11.12
N LYS A 14 0.24 -13.70 11.88
CA LYS A 14 -0.27 -15.01 11.48
C LYS A 14 -1.24 -15.53 12.54
N PRO A 15 -2.46 -15.95 12.15
CA PRO A 15 -3.39 -16.54 13.10
C PRO A 15 -2.82 -17.85 13.65
N GLY A 16 -2.87 -18.02 14.98
CA GLY A 16 -2.38 -19.23 15.65
C GLY A 16 -0.88 -19.26 15.97
N THR A 17 -0.15 -18.18 15.73
CA THR A 17 1.24 -18.02 16.20
C THR A 17 1.38 -16.77 17.06
N GLU A 18 2.47 -16.66 17.83
CA GLU A 18 2.78 -15.47 18.64
C GLU A 18 3.19 -14.25 17.79
N LEU A 19 3.24 -14.38 16.46
CA LEU A 19 3.58 -13.29 15.54
C LEU A 19 2.42 -12.32 15.39
N SER A 20 2.44 -11.26 16.20
CA SER A 20 1.55 -10.10 16.05
C SER A 20 1.89 -9.27 14.81
N ALA A 21 0.89 -8.63 14.22
CA ALA A 21 1.07 -7.66 13.15
C ALA A 21 2.03 -6.53 13.57
N THR A 22 3.04 -6.24 12.74
CA THR A 22 4.03 -5.19 13.01
C THR A 22 3.58 -3.87 12.38
N PRO A 23 3.41 -2.78 13.14
CA PRO A 23 3.13 -1.46 12.58
C PRO A 23 4.40 -0.80 11.99
N PRO A 24 4.25 0.10 10.99
CA PRO A 24 5.37 0.83 10.39
C PRO A 24 5.85 1.97 11.28
N HIS A 25 6.55 1.63 12.36
CA HIS A 25 7.18 2.62 13.22
C HIS A 25 8.30 3.35 12.48
N LEU A 26 8.51 4.64 12.78
CA LEU A 26 9.54 5.45 12.14
C LEU A 26 10.93 4.79 12.19
N ARG A 27 11.34 4.26 13.35
CA ARG A 27 12.63 3.58 13.52
C ARG A 27 12.81 2.42 12.53
N LEU A 28 11.75 1.66 12.28
CA LEU A 28 11.77 0.54 11.34
C LEU A 28 11.83 1.06 9.90
N LEU A 29 10.99 2.04 9.55
CA LEU A 29 10.95 2.61 8.20
C LEU A 29 12.29 3.26 7.78
N LEU A 30 13.02 3.85 8.73
CA LEU A 30 14.34 4.42 8.49
C LEU A 30 15.42 3.37 8.20
N GLN A 31 15.16 2.09 8.49
CA GLN A 31 16.05 0.99 8.13
C GLN A 31 15.81 0.49 6.71
N PHE A 32 14.72 0.91 6.05
CA PHE A 32 14.42 0.48 4.69
C PHE A 32 15.14 1.36 3.69
N ASP A 33 15.97 0.74 2.84
CA ASP A 33 16.55 1.40 1.68
C ASP A 33 15.50 1.52 0.55
N GLN A 34 15.86 2.21 -0.54
CA GLN A 34 14.95 2.41 -1.66
C GLN A 34 14.62 1.12 -2.41
N VAL A 35 15.55 0.14 -2.43
CA VAL A 35 15.32 -1.14 -3.10
C VAL A 35 14.25 -1.94 -2.38
N LEU A 36 14.39 -2.08 -1.06
CA LEU A 36 13.42 -2.76 -0.21
C LEU A 36 12.08 -2.01 -0.19
N THR A 37 12.09 -0.69 -0.04
CA THR A 37 10.85 0.12 -0.03
C THR A 37 10.00 -0.10 -1.28
N ARG A 38 10.63 -0.11 -2.47
CA ARG A 38 9.95 -0.36 -3.74
C ARG A 38 9.43 -1.78 -3.83
N ARG A 39 10.26 -2.78 -3.48
CA ARG A 39 9.87 -4.20 -3.48
C ARG A 39 8.67 -4.47 -2.56
N LEU A 40 8.65 -3.87 -1.37
CA LEU A 40 7.53 -4.01 -0.44
C LEU A 40 6.27 -3.34 -0.98
N LEU A 41 6.39 -2.20 -1.66
CA LEU A 41 5.26 -1.56 -2.31
C LEU A 41 4.70 -2.41 -3.45
N ASP A 42 5.56 -3.07 -4.24
CA ASP A 42 5.16 -4.01 -5.29
C ASP A 42 4.37 -5.19 -4.71
N TYR A 43 4.82 -5.75 -3.58
CA TYR A 43 4.06 -6.78 -2.87
C TYR A 43 2.68 -6.28 -2.42
N HIS A 44 2.60 -5.09 -1.84
CA HIS A 44 1.30 -4.52 -1.47
C HIS A 44 0.38 -4.30 -2.67
N ALA A 45 0.91 -3.89 -3.83
CA ALA A 45 0.14 -3.72 -5.06
C ALA A 45 -0.38 -5.07 -5.59
N ALA A 46 0.48 -6.10 -5.62
CA ALA A 46 0.11 -7.45 -6.02
C ALA A 46 -0.99 -8.03 -5.11
N TRP A 47 -0.80 -7.98 -3.79
CA TRP A 47 -1.79 -8.49 -2.83
C TRP A 47 -3.12 -7.72 -2.83
N LEU A 48 -3.11 -6.44 -3.21
CA LEU A 48 -4.34 -5.64 -3.31
C LEU A 48 -5.09 -5.91 -4.63
N SER A 49 -4.40 -6.44 -5.64
CA SER A 49 -4.97 -6.71 -6.97
C SER A 49 -5.95 -7.90 -7.01
N GLU A 50 -5.95 -8.74 -5.98
CA GLU A 50 -6.91 -9.82 -5.81
C GLU A 50 -8.34 -9.24 -5.65
N GLU A 51 -9.25 -9.64 -6.54
CA GLU A 51 -10.56 -9.01 -6.76
C GLU A 51 -11.42 -8.90 -5.48
N MET A 52 -11.22 -9.79 -4.51
CA MET A 52 -12.00 -9.82 -3.26
C MET A 52 -11.28 -9.28 -2.02
N THR A 53 -10.07 -8.75 -2.14
CA THR A 53 -9.30 -8.34 -0.95
C THR A 53 -9.65 -6.90 -0.53
N PRO A 54 -10.40 -6.68 0.56
CA PRO A 54 -10.70 -5.33 1.03
C PRO A 54 -9.44 -4.64 1.55
N LEU A 55 -9.40 -3.32 1.44
CA LEU A 55 -8.33 -2.53 2.05
C LEU A 55 -8.49 -2.51 3.57
N SER A 56 -7.69 -3.32 4.28
CA SER A 56 -7.61 -3.26 5.73
C SER A 56 -6.87 -2.01 6.20
N ARG A 57 -7.15 -1.55 7.43
CA ARG A 57 -6.44 -0.41 8.02
C ARG A 57 -4.94 -0.63 8.10
N ALA A 58 -4.50 -1.83 8.50
CA ALA A 58 -3.08 -2.16 8.60
C ALA A 58 -2.39 -2.04 7.24
N ARG A 59 -3.03 -2.54 6.17
CA ARG A 59 -2.53 -2.44 4.80
C ARG A 59 -2.45 -0.99 4.33
N ALA A 60 -3.50 -0.20 4.59
CA ALA A 60 -3.51 1.22 4.21
C ALA A 60 -2.38 2.01 4.88
N VAL A 61 -2.13 1.76 6.17
CA VAL A 61 -1.05 2.40 6.93
C VAL A 61 0.33 2.00 6.40
N TRP A 62 0.53 0.73 6.05
CA TRP A 62 1.78 0.27 5.42
C TRP A 62 2.00 0.87 4.03
N ILE A 63 0.98 0.90 3.17
CA ILE A 63 1.07 1.53 1.85
C ILE A 63 1.41 3.02 2.01
N TYR A 64 0.73 3.75 2.89
CA TYR A 64 1.03 5.15 3.19
C TYR A 64 2.47 5.34 3.64
N ALA A 65 2.95 4.51 4.57
CA ALA A 65 4.29 4.60 5.12
C ALA A 65 5.38 4.34 4.07
N LEU A 66 5.16 3.35 3.18
CA LEU A 66 6.08 3.05 2.08
C LEU A 66 6.09 4.17 1.03
N LEU A 67 4.91 4.70 0.68
CA LEU A 67 4.80 5.87 -0.19
C LEU A 67 5.54 7.08 0.38
N ALA A 68 5.45 7.32 1.69
CA ALA A 68 6.18 8.40 2.37
C ALA A 68 7.71 8.20 2.39
N ARG A 69 8.19 6.96 2.21
CA ARG A 69 9.63 6.64 2.15
C ARG A 69 10.22 6.71 0.73
N LEU A 70 9.39 6.78 -0.31
CA LEU A 70 9.87 6.86 -1.69
C LEU A 70 10.55 8.21 -1.96
N ASP A 71 11.75 8.16 -2.52
CA ASP A 71 12.44 9.35 -3.01
C ASP A 71 11.87 9.83 -4.35
N LYS A 72 11.86 11.15 -4.57
CA LYS A 72 11.57 11.76 -5.87
C LYS A 72 12.88 12.14 -6.59
N PRO A 73 12.95 12.02 -7.93
CA PRO A 73 11.92 11.54 -8.85
C PRO A 73 11.72 10.01 -8.78
N VAL A 74 10.49 9.56 -9.01
CA VAL A 74 10.18 8.12 -9.07
C VAL A 74 10.50 7.55 -10.45
N HIS A 75 11.04 6.32 -10.47
CA HIS A 75 11.27 5.59 -11.71
C HIS A 75 9.95 5.11 -12.33
N ALA A 76 9.90 4.94 -13.66
CA ALA A 76 8.69 4.55 -14.39
C ALA A 76 8.05 3.24 -13.87
N SER A 77 8.87 2.27 -13.46
CA SER A 77 8.36 1.03 -12.86
C SER A 77 7.64 1.28 -11.52
N VAL A 78 8.19 2.14 -10.67
CA VAL A 78 7.56 2.52 -9.39
C VAL A 78 6.28 3.31 -9.64
N ALA A 79 6.30 4.21 -10.62
CA ALA A 79 5.10 4.95 -11.06
C ALA A 79 3.99 3.99 -11.51
N ALA A 80 4.31 2.93 -12.25
CA ALA A 80 3.35 1.89 -12.62
C ALA A 80 2.75 1.18 -11.39
N THR A 81 3.56 0.83 -10.38
CA THR A 81 3.09 0.26 -9.11
C THR A 81 2.15 1.21 -8.37
N ILE A 82 2.50 2.50 -8.30
CA ILE A 82 1.65 3.52 -7.66
C ILE A 82 0.31 3.63 -8.41
N ARG A 83 0.30 3.61 -9.75
CA ARG A 83 -0.93 3.61 -10.56
C ARG A 83 -1.78 2.37 -10.33
N GLN A 84 -1.18 1.20 -10.16
CA GLN A 84 -1.91 -0.03 -9.84
C GLN A 84 -2.65 0.11 -8.49
N ILE A 85 -1.97 0.63 -7.47
CA ILE A 85 -2.58 0.90 -6.16
C ILE A 85 -3.69 1.94 -6.28
N LEU A 86 -3.45 3.04 -7.02
CA LEU A 86 -4.43 4.11 -7.25
C LEU A 86 -5.72 3.58 -7.87
N ARG A 87 -5.60 2.84 -9.00
CA ARG A 87 -6.74 2.24 -9.70
C ARG A 87 -7.54 1.33 -8.78
N ARG A 88 -6.85 0.48 -8.01
CA ARG A 88 -7.52 -0.43 -7.09
C ARG A 88 -8.21 0.32 -5.94
N CYS A 89 -7.61 1.38 -5.41
CA CYS A 89 -8.26 2.23 -4.42
C CYS A 89 -9.51 2.93 -4.98
N TRP A 90 -9.51 3.33 -6.24
CA TRP A 90 -10.69 3.87 -6.91
C TRP A 90 -11.79 2.83 -7.09
N THR A 91 -11.47 1.63 -7.60
CA THR A 91 -12.43 0.53 -7.75
C THR A 91 -13.09 0.20 -6.41
N LEU A 92 -12.27 0.00 -5.37
CA LEU A 92 -12.78 -0.23 -4.01
C LEU A 92 -13.64 0.93 -3.54
N ARG A 93 -13.25 2.19 -3.79
CA ARG A 93 -14.04 3.36 -3.40
C ARG A 93 -15.39 3.42 -4.12
N SER A 94 -15.47 3.03 -5.39
CA SER A 94 -16.74 3.04 -6.15
C SER A 94 -17.70 1.92 -5.75
N GLU A 95 -17.18 0.80 -5.26
CA GLU A 95 -17.97 -0.36 -4.83
C GLU A 95 -18.54 -0.20 -3.41
N LEU A 96 -18.15 0.84 -2.68
CA LEU A 96 -18.57 1.06 -1.29
C LEU A 96 -19.93 1.78 -1.21
N GLU A 97 -20.99 1.03 -0.92
CA GLU A 97 -22.33 1.61 -0.70
C GLU A 97 -22.48 2.24 0.70
N ALA A 98 -21.90 1.64 1.74
CA ALA A 98 -21.97 2.13 3.12
C ALA A 98 -20.69 1.78 3.93
N PRO A 99 -19.52 2.34 3.57
CA PRO A 99 -18.26 1.96 4.20
C PRO A 99 -18.14 2.46 5.64
N PRO A 100 -17.40 1.74 6.50
CA PRO A 100 -16.89 2.30 7.73
C PRO A 100 -16.08 3.57 7.44
N GLU A 101 -16.28 4.63 8.24
CA GLU A 101 -15.65 5.94 8.04
C GLU A 101 -14.12 5.85 7.90
N ILE A 102 -13.49 4.95 8.66
CA ILE A 102 -12.04 4.71 8.61
C ILE A 102 -11.58 4.18 7.26
N GLN A 103 -12.33 3.26 6.65
CA GLN A 103 -11.99 2.68 5.35
C GLN A 103 -12.11 3.73 4.25
N LEU A 104 -13.18 4.52 4.28
CA LEU A 104 -13.41 5.63 3.35
C LEU A 104 -12.27 6.66 3.41
N LYS A 105 -11.90 7.09 4.63
CA LYS A 105 -10.77 8.02 4.84
C LYS A 105 -9.45 7.44 4.37
N SER A 106 -9.20 6.15 4.63
CA SER A 106 -7.98 5.46 4.21
C SER A 106 -7.84 5.46 2.69
N LEU A 107 -8.91 5.11 1.96
CA LEU A 107 -8.93 5.14 0.50
C LEU A 107 -8.67 6.55 -0.04
N ASN A 108 -9.34 7.57 0.51
CA ASN A 108 -9.15 8.96 0.08
C ASN A 108 -7.71 9.45 0.23
N ILE A 109 -7.07 9.14 1.37
CA ILE A 109 -5.68 9.52 1.60
C ILE A 109 -4.76 8.85 0.57
N LEU A 110 -4.93 7.55 0.33
CA LEU A 110 -4.11 6.84 -0.65
C LEU A 110 -4.32 7.36 -2.07
N ILE A 111 -5.57 7.68 -2.43
CA ILE A 111 -5.91 8.27 -3.73
C ILE A 111 -5.21 9.61 -3.92
N VAL A 112 -5.29 10.52 -2.94
CA VAL A 112 -4.67 11.86 -3.03
C VAL A 112 -3.15 11.76 -3.10
N ILE A 113 -2.53 10.88 -2.32
CA ILE A 113 -1.07 10.75 -2.33
C ILE A 113 -0.59 10.14 -3.65
N ALA A 114 -1.22 9.06 -4.10
CA ALA A 114 -0.86 8.42 -5.36
C ALA A 114 -1.16 9.33 -6.57
N GLY A 115 -2.35 9.93 -6.60
CA GLY A 115 -2.82 10.77 -7.69
C GLY A 115 -2.15 12.14 -7.75
N ASP A 116 -2.26 12.94 -6.69
CA ASP A 116 -1.85 14.34 -6.70
C ASP A 116 -0.38 14.50 -6.30
N PHE A 117 0.04 13.90 -5.18
CA PHE A 117 1.42 14.07 -4.70
C PHE A 117 2.43 13.38 -5.62
N PHE A 118 2.15 12.17 -6.10
CA PHE A 118 3.00 11.48 -7.08
C PHE A 118 2.63 11.76 -8.54
N GLY A 119 1.58 12.55 -8.81
CA GLY A 119 1.19 12.96 -10.15
C GLY A 119 0.64 11.83 -11.03
N GLN A 120 0.23 10.70 -10.45
CA GLN A 120 -0.20 9.52 -11.21
C GLN A 120 -1.65 9.58 -11.72
N LEU A 121 -2.35 10.67 -11.43
CA LEU A 121 -3.70 10.93 -11.91
C LEU A 121 -3.72 11.47 -13.35
N HIS A 122 -2.64 12.13 -13.80
CA HIS A 122 -2.63 12.96 -15.02
C HIS A 122 -2.13 12.24 -16.29
N ASP A 123 -1.79 10.94 -16.23
CA ASP A 123 -1.35 10.15 -17.39
C ASP A 123 -2.52 9.66 -18.27
N LEU A 124 -3.60 10.45 -18.42
CA LEU A 124 -4.79 10.13 -19.23
C LEU A 124 -5.02 11.15 -20.36
N GLU A 125 -3.93 11.65 -20.97
CA GLU A 125 -3.98 12.40 -22.24
C GLU A 125 -3.54 11.53 -23.42
#